data_AF-A0A538K6A9-F1
#
_entry.id   AF-A0A538K6A9-F1
#
_cell.length_a   1.000
_cell.length_b   1.000
_cell.length_c   1.000
_cell.angle_alpha   90.00
_cell.angle_beta   90.00
_cell.angle_gamma   90.00
#
_symmetry.space_group_name_H-M   'P 1'
#
loop_
_entity.id
_entity.type
_entity.pdbx_description
1 polymer ?
#
loop_
_entity_poly.entity_id
_entity_poly.type
_entity_poly.pdbx_seq_one_letter_code
_entity_poly.pdbx_strand_id
1 'polypeptide(L)'
;MTDDEVDVVARRVAILLRGAGEAPPLLTAAQVARRFGVARSWVYAHADELGVVRLGAGPRPRLRFDPAVVVQVLNPTTPVVAPGCELLPIRPSKPRRRRGKVRDD
;
A
#
# COMPACT_ATOMS: atom_id res chain seq x y z
N MET A 1 9.54 -10.17 29.90
CA MET A 1 10.00 -10.44 28.53
C MET A 1 11.24 -11.30 28.65
N THR A 2 11.03 -12.61 28.61
CA THR A 2 12.08 -13.63 28.64
C THR A 2 12.61 -13.87 27.23
N ASP A 3 13.80 -14.44 27.11
CA ASP A 3 14.42 -14.79 25.83
C ASP A 3 13.53 -15.76 25.02
N ASP A 4 12.87 -16.70 25.71
CA ASP A 4 11.88 -17.61 25.12
C ASP A 4 10.68 -16.89 24.47
N GLU A 5 10.18 -15.82 25.09
CA GLU A 5 9.08 -15.03 24.52
C GLU A 5 9.53 -14.31 23.24
N VAL A 6 10.78 -13.83 23.20
CA VAL A 6 11.35 -13.19 22.01
C VAL A 6 11.49 -14.22 20.89
N ASP A 7 11.95 -15.42 21.19
CA ASP A 7 12.11 -16.50 20.21
C ASP A 7 10.78 -16.96 19.60
N VAL A 8 9.72 -17.03 20.41
CA VAL A 8 8.36 -17.34 19.93
C VAL A 8 7.87 -16.27 18.95
N VAL A 9 8.08 -14.99 19.28
CA VAL A 9 7.71 -13.88 18.40
C VAL A 9 8.56 -13.89 17.12
N ALA A 10 9.88 -14.09 17.24
CA ALA A 10 10.80 -14.14 16.12
C ALA A 10 10.43 -15.26 15.13
N ARG A 11 10.11 -16.46 15.62
CA ARG A 11 9.61 -17.56 14.77
C ARG A 11 8.30 -17.20 14.08
N ARG A 12 7.36 -16.58 14.81
CA ARG A 12 6.07 -16.21 14.23
C ARG A 12 6.25 -15.18 13.11
N VAL A 13 7.09 -14.18 13.32
CA VAL A 13 7.43 -13.17 12.30
C VAL A 13 8.11 -13.81 11.10
N ALA A 14 9.10 -14.69 11.32
CA ALA A 14 9.79 -15.39 10.22
C ALA A 14 8.84 -16.25 9.37
N ILE A 15 7.83 -16.87 9.98
CA ILE A 15 6.76 -17.59 9.25
C ILE A 15 5.92 -16.63 8.41
N LEU A 16 5.52 -15.49 8.98
CA LEU A 16 4.71 -14.49 8.29
C LEU A 16 5.47 -13.80 7.14
N LEU A 17 6.79 -13.61 7.28
CA LEU A 17 7.63 -12.96 6.29
C LEU A 17 8.09 -13.89 5.16
N ARG A 18 7.91 -15.22 5.27
CA ARG A 18 8.42 -16.20 4.30
C ARG A 18 7.90 -16.01 2.85
N GLY A 19 6.90 -15.16 2.63
CA GLY A 19 6.45 -14.71 1.30
C GLY A 19 6.44 -13.20 1.08
N ALA A 20 6.88 -12.41 2.07
CA ALA A 20 6.89 -10.94 2.00
C ALA A 20 8.21 -10.37 1.47
N GLY A 21 9.30 -11.15 1.53
CA GLY A 21 10.65 -10.70 1.15
C GLY A 21 11.03 -10.96 -0.32
N GLU A 22 10.28 -11.77 -1.05
CA GLU A 22 10.55 -11.99 -2.47
C GLU A 22 9.87 -10.90 -3.29
N ALA A 23 10.67 -9.97 -3.82
CA ALA A 23 10.15 -8.94 -4.72
C ALA A 23 9.40 -9.63 -5.87
N PRO A 24 8.11 -9.30 -6.10
CA PRO A 24 7.34 -10.01 -7.10
C PRO A 24 8.02 -9.89 -8.47
N PRO A 25 8.02 -10.97 -9.28
CA PRO A 25 8.72 -10.98 -10.54
C PRO A 25 8.21 -9.87 -11.47
N LEU A 26 9.14 -9.24 -12.19
CA LEU A 26 8.81 -8.19 -13.14
C LEU A 26 7.83 -8.70 -14.21
N LEU A 27 6.78 -7.93 -14.44
CA LEU A 27 5.71 -8.26 -15.37
C LEU A 27 6.07 -7.89 -16.81
N THR A 28 5.52 -8.64 -17.75
CA THR A 28 5.45 -8.26 -19.17
C THR A 28 4.24 -7.37 -19.43
N ALA A 29 4.22 -6.64 -20.55
CA ALA A 29 3.06 -5.85 -20.96
C ALA A 29 1.77 -6.69 -21.04
N ALA A 30 1.88 -7.95 -21.47
CA ALA A 30 0.76 -8.88 -21.52
C ALA A 30 0.20 -9.24 -20.13
N GLN A 31 1.07 -9.38 -19.14
CA GLN A 31 0.67 -9.67 -17.76
C GLN A 31 0.05 -8.43 -17.11
N VAL A 32 0.59 -7.24 -17.36
CA VAL A 32 -0.01 -5.96 -16.91
C VAL A 32 -1.42 -5.83 -17.48
N ALA A 33 -1.57 -5.95 -18.80
CA ALA A 33 -2.86 -5.87 -19.47
C ALA A 33 -3.90 -6.81 -18.86
N ARG A 34 -3.54 -8.08 -18.66
CA ARG A 34 -4.43 -9.08 -18.05
C ARG A 34 -4.75 -8.76 -16.59
N ARG A 35 -3.76 -8.33 -15.81
CA ARG A 35 -3.91 -8.10 -14.37
C ARG A 35 -4.79 -6.90 -14.05
N PHE A 36 -4.69 -5.84 -14.84
CA PHE A 36 -5.39 -4.58 -14.61
C PHE A 36 -6.58 -4.36 -15.56
N GLY A 37 -6.88 -5.33 -16.44
CA GLY A 37 -8.01 -5.23 -17.36
C GLY A 37 -7.85 -4.17 -18.45
N VAL A 38 -6.61 -3.78 -18.78
CA VAL A 38 -6.31 -2.75 -19.80
C VAL A 38 -5.82 -3.38 -21.10
N ALA A 39 -5.95 -2.66 -22.21
CA ALA A 39 -5.46 -3.13 -23.51
C ALA A 39 -3.91 -3.14 -23.58
N ARG A 40 -3.31 -4.12 -24.26
CA ARG A 40 -1.84 -4.18 -24.45
C ARG A 40 -1.29 -2.95 -25.18
N SER A 41 -2.02 -2.43 -26.18
CA SER A 41 -1.66 -1.22 -26.89
C SER A 41 -1.56 -0.02 -25.96
N TRP A 42 -2.47 0.09 -24.99
CA TRP A 42 -2.45 1.13 -23.96
C TRP A 42 -1.21 1.01 -23.07
N VAL A 43 -0.85 -0.21 -22.65
CA VAL A 43 0.37 -0.47 -21.86
C VAL A 43 1.64 -0.06 -22.61
N TYR A 44 1.70 -0.28 -23.93
CA TYR A 44 2.83 0.19 -24.73
C TYR A 44 2.85 1.72 -24.87
N ALA A 45 1.69 2.34 -25.04
CA ALA A 45 1.58 3.79 -25.17
C ALA A 45 1.98 4.53 -23.87
N HIS A 46 1.69 3.95 -22.70
CA HIS A 46 1.99 4.54 -21.38
C HIS A 46 3.19 3.85 -20.71
N ALA A 47 4.08 3.21 -21.48
CA ALA A 47 5.13 2.38 -20.91
C ALA A 47 6.08 3.17 -19.99
N ASP A 48 6.47 4.39 -20.39
CA ASP A 48 7.37 5.22 -19.60
C ASP A 48 6.68 5.73 -18.32
N GLU A 49 5.40 6.06 -18.38
CA GLU A 49 4.59 6.44 -17.20
C GLU A 49 4.42 5.30 -16.21
N LEU A 50 4.28 4.06 -16.71
CA LEU A 50 4.19 2.84 -15.90
C LEU A 50 5.53 2.40 -15.29
N GLY A 51 6.61 3.16 -15.51
CA GLY A 51 7.93 2.86 -14.97
C GLY A 51 8.61 1.67 -15.66
N VAL A 52 8.58 1.62 -16.98
CA VAL A 52 9.18 0.52 -17.75
C VAL A 52 10.67 0.33 -17.47
N VAL A 53 11.05 -0.91 -17.17
CA VAL A 53 12.43 -1.37 -17.06
C VAL A 53 12.84 -1.99 -18.40
N ARG A 54 13.83 -1.39 -19.05
CA ARG A 54 14.37 -1.86 -20.34
C ARG A 54 15.51 -2.83 -20.09
N LEU A 55 15.32 -4.10 -20.44
CA LEU A 55 16.34 -5.14 -20.29
C LEU A 55 17.11 -5.35 -21.59
N GLY A 56 18.43 -5.19 -21.51
CA GLY A 56 19.38 -5.35 -22.61
C GLY A 56 19.80 -4.03 -23.25
N ALA A 57 20.96 -4.04 -23.92
CA ALA A 57 21.56 -2.88 -24.58
C ALA A 57 21.29 -2.82 -26.10
N GLY A 58 20.46 -3.72 -26.62
CA GLY A 58 20.15 -3.79 -28.05
C GLY A 58 19.14 -2.73 -28.50
N PRO A 59 18.94 -2.56 -29.82
CA PRO A 59 18.01 -1.57 -30.39
C PRO A 59 16.54 -1.81 -30.03
N ARG A 60 16.19 -3.01 -29.54
CA ARG A 60 14.84 -3.38 -29.09
C ARG A 60 14.93 -4.08 -27.73
N PRO A 61 15.16 -3.33 -26.65
CA PRO A 61 15.26 -3.92 -25.31
C PRO A 61 13.91 -4.51 -24.90
N ARG A 62 13.94 -5.57 -24.08
CA ARG A 62 12.72 -6.18 -23.57
C ARG A 62 12.13 -5.29 -22.49
N LEU A 63 10.86 -4.93 -22.64
CA LEU A 63 10.15 -4.12 -21.65
C LEU A 63 9.63 -4.99 -20.51
N ARG A 64 9.91 -4.55 -19.30
CA ARG A 64 9.42 -5.14 -18.05
C ARG A 64 8.81 -4.07 -17.16
N PHE A 65 7.93 -4.48 -16.26
CA PHE A 65 7.19 -3.58 -15.40
C PHE A 65 7.26 -4.06 -13.96
N ASP A 66 7.56 -3.14 -13.05
CA ASP A 66 7.45 -3.40 -11.64
C ASP A 66 5.95 -3.37 -11.24
N PRO A 67 5.39 -4.46 -10.69
CA PRO A 67 4.00 -4.48 -10.29
C PRO A 67 3.65 -3.41 -9.24
N ALA A 68 4.55 -3.02 -8.35
CA ALA A 68 4.30 -2.01 -7.34
C ALA A 68 4.13 -0.61 -7.97
N VAL A 69 5.00 -0.27 -8.92
CA VAL A 69 4.92 1.01 -9.66
C VAL A 69 3.64 1.08 -10.49
N VAL A 70 3.31 0.00 -11.20
CA VAL A 70 2.07 -0.07 -11.99
C VAL A 70 0.83 0.11 -11.11
N VAL A 71 0.79 -0.47 -9.91
CA VAL A 71 -0.31 -0.26 -8.96
C VAL A 71 -0.40 1.20 -8.54
N GLN A 72 0.72 1.85 -8.21
CA GLN A 72 0.72 3.26 -7.79
C GLN A 72 0.19 4.19 -8.89
N VAL A 73 0.58 3.95 -10.13
CA VAL A 73 0.15 4.77 -11.29
C VAL A 73 -1.33 4.56 -11.60
N LEU A 74 -1.82 3.31 -11.56
CA LEU A 74 -3.20 2.99 -11.90
C LEU A 74 -4.19 3.22 -10.75
N ASN A 75 -3.72 3.13 -9.51
CA ASN A 75 -4.48 3.44 -8.30
C ASN A 75 -3.73 4.51 -7.50
N PRO A 76 -3.82 5.79 -7.90
CA PRO A 76 -3.32 6.90 -7.11
C PRO A 76 -4.26 7.10 -5.90
N THR A 77 -4.31 6.13 -4.99
CA THR A 77 -4.82 6.40 -3.65
C THR A 77 -3.75 7.22 -2.98
N THR A 78 -3.89 8.55 -3.05
CA THR A 78 -3.07 9.48 -2.28
C THR A 78 -3.08 8.98 -0.83
N PRO A 79 -1.95 8.54 -0.24
CA PRO A 79 -1.92 8.37 1.19
C PRO A 79 -2.03 9.79 1.76
N VAL A 80 -3.24 10.19 2.16
CA VAL A 80 -3.43 11.31 3.07
C VAL A 80 -2.88 10.84 4.41
N VAL A 81 -1.57 10.93 4.57
CA VAL A 81 -0.97 11.07 5.89
C VAL A 81 -0.99 12.56 6.15
N ALA A 82 -2.04 13.03 6.82
CA ALA A 82 -1.99 14.35 7.42
C ALA A 82 -0.77 14.38 8.37
N PRO A 83 0.16 15.34 8.23
CA PRO A 83 1.17 15.55 9.25
C PRO A 83 0.42 16.02 10.52
N GLY A 84 0.28 15.14 11.50
CA GLY A 84 -0.46 15.43 12.74
C GLY A 84 -1.41 14.34 13.25
N CYS A 85 -1.53 13.17 12.61
CA CYS A 85 -2.16 12.00 13.26
C CYS A 85 -1.25 11.41 14.35
N GLU A 86 -0.89 12.23 15.34
CA GLU A 86 -0.55 11.71 16.64
C GLU A 86 -1.88 11.24 17.28
N LEU A 87 -1.96 9.94 17.56
CA LEU A 87 -3.12 9.31 18.17
C LEU A 87 -3.30 9.86 19.60
N LEU A 88 -3.96 11.01 19.74
CA LEU A 88 -4.28 11.53 21.07
C LEU A 88 -5.28 10.57 21.74
N PRO A 89 -5.05 10.21 23.02
CA PRO A 89 -5.89 9.23 23.69
C PRO A 89 -7.32 9.73 23.77
N ILE A 90 -8.27 8.90 23.31
CA ILE A 90 -9.71 9.17 23.39
C ILE A 90 -10.07 9.34 24.86
N ARG A 91 -10.31 10.58 25.29
CA ARG A 91 -10.81 10.85 26.65
C ARG A 91 -12.28 10.40 26.71
N PRO A 92 -12.68 9.57 27.69
CA PRO A 92 -14.07 9.14 27.79
C PRO A 92 -14.97 10.35 28.04
N SER A 93 -16.02 10.51 27.23
CA SER A 93 -16.96 11.63 27.32
C SER A 93 -17.74 11.58 28.64
N LYS A 94 -17.70 12.68 29.40
CA LYS A 94 -18.41 12.84 30.69
C LYS A 94 -19.93 12.76 30.46
N PRO A 95 -20.71 12.06 31.30
CA PRO A 95 -22.14 11.90 31.06
C PRO A 95 -22.90 13.21 31.27
N ARG A 96 -23.79 13.55 30.33
CA ARG A 96 -24.64 14.76 30.38
C ARG A 96 -25.65 14.65 31.53
N ARG A 97 -25.45 15.44 32.59
CA ARG A 97 -26.44 15.61 33.66
C ARG A 97 -27.62 16.43 33.13
N ARG A 98 -28.77 15.77 32.95
CA ARG A 98 -30.09 16.39 32.74
C ARG A 98 -30.61 16.91 34.09
N ARG A 99 -31.04 18.19 34.14
CA ARG A 99 -32.02 18.85 35.06
C ARG A 99 -31.65 20.33 35.15
N GLY A 100 -32.49 21.34 34.98
CA GLY A 100 -33.95 21.45 34.82
C GLY A 100 -34.42 22.72 35.56
N LYS A 101 -35.23 23.57 34.89
CA LYS A 101 -36.23 24.54 35.43
C LYS A 101 -35.67 25.67 36.37
N VAL A 102 -35.99 26.96 36.25
CA VAL A 102 -37.22 27.74 36.58
C VAL A 102 -36.83 29.23 36.29
N ARG A 103 -37.44 29.99 35.37
CA ARG A 103 -38.56 30.99 35.47
C ARG A 103 -38.35 32.22 36.40
N ASP A 104 -38.67 33.39 35.81
CA ASP A 104 -39.04 34.73 36.34
C ASP A 104 -38.03 35.44 37.28
N ASP A 105 -37.76 36.74 37.22
CA ASP A 105 -38.60 37.95 37.02
C ASP A 105 -37.83 39.05 36.23
#